data_AF-A0A947DZI3-F1
#
_entry.id   AF-A0A947DZI3-F1
#
_cell.length_a   1.000
_cell.length_b   1.000
_cell.length_c   1.000
_cell.angle_alpha   90.00
_cell.angle_beta   90.00
_cell.angle_gamma   90.00
#
_symmetry.space_group_name_H-M   'P 1'
#
loop_
_entity.id
_entity.type
_entity.pdbx_description
1 polymer ?
#
loop_
_entity_poly.entity_id
_entity_poly.type
_entity_poly.pdbx_seq_one_letter_code
_entity_poly.pdbx_strand_id
1 'polypeptide(L)'
;MTMYIYKHHTSSDVIDLDPDTGRWAPVADADRPLVGALGVTYRDTYPIRGSYTEEDGKRYCMYWTKDRQFEFLPANQRPILICRRSPDGSTKMNDLGIRCTTEPAKYSDGRLRQGFSKFKLVDGAGHALFELTYNSDVYLQMAGADFTSASGFEDLGDWDFFVALKNAIDTLTDEASTGRIELRFSDDDTALIHGERISRDDLLYAESGSQCTRAGIWAVADDLRHFARFNQGEKLPRHQERDVQWVWCRDR
;
A
#
# COMPACT_ATOMS: atom_id res chain seq x y z
N MET A 1 -22.94 1.81 6.59
CA MET A 1 -22.73 1.22 5.25
C MET A 1 -21.44 0.42 5.31
N THR A 2 -21.47 -0.85 4.96
CA THR A 2 -20.47 -1.92 5.21
C THR A 2 -19.04 -1.61 4.72
N MET A 3 -18.01 -1.97 5.48
CA MET A 3 -16.59 -1.90 5.08
C MET A 3 -15.91 -3.22 5.39
N TYR A 4 -15.46 -3.93 4.36
CA TYR A 4 -14.85 -5.24 4.56
C TYR A 4 -13.33 -5.15 4.68
N ILE A 5 -12.76 -5.94 5.59
CA ILE A 5 -11.32 -6.16 5.72
C ILE A 5 -11.03 -7.65 5.93
N TYR A 6 -9.83 -8.11 5.58
CA TYR A 6 -9.46 -9.52 5.71
C TYR A 6 -8.31 -9.77 6.69
N LYS A 7 -8.17 -11.02 7.16
CA LYS A 7 -7.02 -11.43 7.98
C LYS A 7 -5.74 -11.43 7.17
N HIS A 8 -4.81 -10.56 7.53
CA HIS A 8 -3.70 -10.12 6.69
C HIS A 8 -2.91 -11.26 6.02
N HIS A 9 -2.31 -12.15 6.81
CA HIS A 9 -1.39 -13.18 6.32
C HIS A 9 -2.05 -14.42 5.70
N THR A 10 -3.39 -14.53 5.73
CA THR A 10 -4.09 -15.67 5.11
C THR A 10 -5.10 -15.26 4.05
N SER A 11 -5.57 -14.01 4.08
CA SER A 11 -6.74 -13.54 3.32
C SER A 11 -8.03 -14.35 3.52
N SER A 12 -8.03 -15.29 4.48
CA SER A 12 -9.05 -16.34 4.56
C SER A 12 -10.29 -15.92 5.32
N ASP A 13 -10.13 -15.02 6.29
CA ASP A 13 -11.24 -14.51 7.09
C ASP A 13 -11.55 -13.07 6.69
N VAL A 14 -12.83 -12.80 6.43
CA VAL A 14 -13.33 -11.48 6.04
C VAL A 14 -14.32 -11.03 7.09
N ILE A 15 -14.12 -9.81 7.60
CA ILE A 15 -15.01 -9.17 8.55
C ILE A 15 -15.59 -7.90 7.95
N ASP A 16 -16.85 -7.63 8.28
CA ASP A 16 -17.43 -6.29 8.17
C ASP A 16 -17.00 -5.49 9.40
N LEU A 17 -16.34 -4.36 9.17
CA LEU A 17 -15.89 -3.41 10.17
C LEU A 17 -16.72 -2.14 10.07
N ASP A 18 -17.35 -1.77 11.18
CA ASP A 18 -17.93 -0.45 11.38
C ASP A 18 -16.94 0.41 12.18
N PRO A 19 -16.24 1.37 11.54
CA PRO A 19 -15.24 2.20 12.21
C PRO A 19 -15.85 3.19 13.21
N ASP A 20 -17.13 3.54 13.08
CA ASP A 20 -17.80 4.51 13.97
C ASP A 20 -18.20 3.86 15.28
N THR A 21 -18.70 2.63 15.22
CA THR A 21 -19.15 1.88 16.40
C THR A 21 -18.10 0.93 16.95
N GLY A 22 -17.02 0.68 16.20
CA GLY A 22 -16.02 -0.35 16.49
C GLY A 22 -16.57 -1.77 16.39
N ARG A 23 -17.81 -1.93 15.89
CA ARG A 23 -18.42 -3.24 15.69
C ARG A 23 -17.71 -3.93 14.55
N TRP A 24 -17.47 -5.23 14.73
CA TRP A 24 -17.00 -6.10 13.68
C TRP A 24 -17.83 -7.38 13.67
N ALA A 25 -18.09 -7.91 12.48
CA ALA A 25 -18.84 -9.14 12.33
C ALA A 25 -18.19 -10.02 11.24
N PRO A 26 -18.09 -11.34 11.46
CA PRO A 26 -17.65 -12.24 10.41
C PRO A 26 -18.64 -12.22 9.24
N VAL A 27 -18.12 -12.28 8.02
CA VAL A 27 -18.91 -12.40 6.80
C VAL A 27 -19.04 -13.88 6.46
N ALA A 28 -20.29 -14.32 6.24
CA ALA A 28 -20.58 -15.69 5.83
C ALA A 28 -19.92 -15.99 4.47
N ASP A 29 -19.43 -17.22 4.27
CA ASP A 29 -18.67 -17.61 3.07
C ASP A 29 -19.39 -17.28 1.76
N ALA A 30 -20.72 -17.47 1.71
CA ALA A 30 -21.54 -17.19 0.54
C ALA A 30 -21.61 -15.69 0.16
N ASP A 31 -21.36 -14.81 1.13
CA ASP A 31 -21.43 -13.36 0.99
C ASP A 31 -20.04 -12.71 0.96
N ARG A 32 -18.96 -13.50 1.01
CA ARG A 32 -17.59 -12.98 1.03
C ARG A 32 -17.23 -12.37 -0.33
N PRO A 33 -16.89 -11.08 -0.39
CA PRO A 33 -16.30 -10.51 -1.59
C PRO A 33 -14.95 -11.16 -1.89
N LEU A 34 -14.60 -11.29 -3.17
CA LEU A 34 -13.29 -11.78 -3.57
C LEU A 34 -12.19 -10.83 -3.06
N VAL A 35 -11.15 -11.42 -2.47
CA VAL A 35 -9.93 -10.69 -2.12
C VAL A 35 -9.14 -10.47 -3.41
N GLY A 36 -9.02 -9.20 -3.83
CA GLY A 36 -8.20 -8.87 -5.00
C GLY A 36 -6.72 -9.17 -4.76
N ALA A 37 -5.92 -9.24 -5.82
CA ALA A 37 -4.47 -9.41 -5.72
C ALA A 37 -3.71 -8.11 -5.38
N LEU A 38 -4.40 -6.96 -5.28
CA LEU A 38 -3.77 -5.66 -5.02
C LEU A 38 -3.39 -5.49 -3.55
N GLY A 39 -2.25 -4.86 -3.26
CA GLY A 39 -1.90 -4.43 -1.91
C GLY A 39 -2.91 -3.42 -1.33
N VAL A 40 -3.00 -3.33 -0.01
CA VAL A 40 -3.99 -2.50 0.70
C VAL A 40 -3.93 -1.01 0.28
N THR A 41 -2.75 -0.49 -0.08
CA THR A 41 -2.51 0.88 -0.54
C THR A 41 -3.41 1.31 -1.71
N TYR A 42 -3.88 0.35 -2.53
CA TYR A 42 -4.63 0.60 -3.76
C TYR A 42 -6.10 0.19 -3.68
N ARG A 43 -6.60 -0.08 -2.47
CA ARG A 43 -7.96 -0.61 -2.25
C ARG A 43 -8.99 0.46 -1.86
N ASP A 44 -8.72 1.74 -2.09
CA ASP A 44 -9.58 2.86 -1.66
C ASP A 44 -10.95 2.90 -2.36
N THR A 45 -11.13 2.14 -3.44
CA THR A 45 -12.41 1.97 -4.15
C THR A 45 -12.97 0.53 -4.08
N TYR A 46 -12.21 -0.43 -3.53
CA TYR A 46 -12.57 -1.84 -3.52
C TYR A 46 -13.63 -2.17 -2.46
N PRO A 47 -14.38 -3.29 -2.62
CA PRO A 47 -15.27 -3.79 -1.57
C PRO A 47 -14.51 -4.14 -0.28
N ILE A 48 -13.36 -4.79 -0.41
CA ILE A 48 -12.42 -5.01 0.70
C ILE A 48 -11.37 -3.91 0.69
N ARG A 49 -11.34 -3.11 1.74
CA ARG A 49 -10.57 -1.85 1.81
C ARG A 49 -9.33 -1.91 2.68
N GLY A 50 -9.05 -3.07 3.27
CA GLY A 50 -7.99 -3.19 4.26
C GLY A 50 -7.78 -4.61 4.75
N SER A 51 -6.94 -4.72 5.75
CA SER A 51 -6.66 -5.98 6.44
C SER A 51 -6.49 -5.76 7.94
N TYR A 52 -6.46 -6.86 8.69
CA TYR A 52 -6.24 -6.85 10.13
C TYR A 52 -5.30 -7.98 10.56
N THR A 53 -4.69 -7.80 11.74
CA THR A 53 -4.00 -8.87 12.47
C THR A 53 -4.45 -8.91 13.93
N GLU A 54 -4.14 -10.01 14.61
CA GLU A 54 -4.34 -10.17 16.05
C GLU A 54 -3.03 -10.53 16.74
N GLU A 55 -2.65 -9.74 17.74
CA GLU A 55 -1.48 -9.99 18.59
C GLU A 55 -1.92 -9.96 20.05
N ASP A 56 -1.58 -10.97 20.84
CA ASP A 56 -1.94 -11.07 22.26
C ASP A 56 -3.45 -10.82 22.53
N GLY A 57 -4.32 -11.33 21.66
CA GLY A 57 -5.77 -11.18 21.75
C GLY A 57 -6.28 -9.76 21.44
N LYS A 58 -5.41 -8.89 20.94
CA LYS A 58 -5.72 -7.52 20.52
C LYS A 58 -5.69 -7.41 19.01
N ARG A 59 -6.66 -6.72 18.44
CA ARG A 59 -6.78 -6.56 17.00
C ARG A 59 -6.26 -5.22 16.52
N TYR A 60 -5.59 -5.24 15.38
CA TYR A 60 -5.02 -4.09 14.69
C TYR A 60 -5.51 -4.10 13.26
N CYS A 61 -5.98 -2.96 12.76
CA CYS A 61 -6.52 -2.85 11.40
C CYS A 61 -5.83 -1.74 10.64
N MET A 62 -5.63 -1.93 9.33
CA MET A 62 -5.28 -0.86 8.40
C MET A 62 -6.24 -0.90 7.22
N TYR A 63 -6.86 0.23 6.90
CA TYR A 63 -7.92 0.26 5.90
C TYR A 63 -8.13 1.65 5.30
N TRP A 64 -8.76 1.68 4.14
CA TRP A 64 -9.33 2.88 3.57
C TRP A 64 -10.79 3.07 4.01
N THR A 65 -11.13 4.26 4.48
CA THR A 65 -12.53 4.67 4.68
C THR A 65 -13.22 4.93 3.35
N LYS A 66 -14.53 5.18 3.39
CA LYS A 66 -15.30 5.58 2.19
C LYS A 66 -14.94 6.96 1.68
N ASP A 67 -14.53 7.83 2.59
CA ASP A 67 -14.04 9.17 2.28
C ASP A 67 -12.57 9.18 1.86
N ARG A 68 -12.05 8.01 1.42
CA ARG A 68 -10.68 7.81 0.95
C ARG A 68 -9.63 8.31 1.95
N GLN A 69 -9.84 7.99 3.23
CA GLN A 69 -8.85 8.20 4.27
C GLN A 69 -8.18 6.86 4.59
N PHE A 70 -6.85 6.81 4.50
CA PHE A 70 -6.11 5.63 4.94
C PHE A 70 -5.82 5.75 6.43
N GLU A 71 -6.28 4.78 7.20
CA GLU A 71 -6.24 4.80 8.66
C GLU A 71 -5.60 3.54 9.21
N PHE A 72 -4.87 3.71 10.31
CA PHE A 72 -4.45 2.63 11.18
C PHE A 72 -5.30 2.67 12.46
N LEU A 73 -5.97 1.57 12.80
CA LEU A 73 -6.73 1.43 14.03
C LEU A 73 -5.95 0.53 15.01
N PRO A 74 -5.30 1.12 16.03
CA PRO A 74 -4.69 0.34 17.10
C PRO A 74 -5.76 -0.26 18.00
N ALA A 75 -5.44 -1.38 18.65
CA ALA A 75 -6.34 -2.02 19.59
C ALA A 75 -6.79 -1.08 20.71
N ASN A 76 -8.11 -0.97 20.90
CA ASN A 76 -8.76 -0.13 21.92
C ASN A 76 -8.39 1.36 21.86
N GLN A 77 -7.97 1.85 20.69
CA GLN A 77 -7.67 3.27 20.46
C GLN A 77 -8.54 3.83 19.34
N ARG A 78 -8.47 5.14 19.16
CA ARG A 78 -9.08 5.78 17.99
C ARG A 78 -8.24 5.51 16.73
N PRO A 79 -8.85 5.50 15.54
CA PRO A 79 -8.10 5.46 14.30
C PRO A 79 -7.10 6.62 14.21
N ILE A 80 -5.90 6.31 13.75
CA ILE A 80 -4.85 7.26 13.43
C ILE A 80 -4.87 7.46 11.91
N LEU A 81 -5.24 8.66 11.49
CA LEU A 81 -5.22 9.04 10.09
C LEU A 81 -3.78 9.10 9.56
N ILE A 82 -3.51 8.38 8.48
CA ILE A 82 -2.22 8.36 7.81
C ILE A 82 -2.18 9.35 6.65
N CYS A 83 -3.14 9.26 5.73
CA CYS A 83 -3.24 10.13 4.57
C CYS A 83 -4.68 10.21 4.06
N ARG A 84 -4.92 11.15 3.15
CA ARG A 84 -6.16 11.26 2.39
C ARG A 84 -5.85 11.17 0.90
N ARG A 85 -6.71 10.51 0.15
CA ARG A 85 -6.66 10.49 -1.30
C ARG A 85 -7.82 11.31 -1.86
N SER A 86 -7.49 12.29 -2.68
CA SER A 86 -8.48 13.15 -3.34
C SER A 86 -9.20 12.39 -4.46
N PRO A 87 -10.32 12.90 -4.98
CA PRO A 87 -11.00 12.30 -6.13
C PRO A 87 -10.10 12.16 -7.37
N ASP A 88 -9.17 13.10 -7.57
CA ASP A 88 -8.16 13.12 -8.65
C ASP A 88 -6.99 12.14 -8.44
N GLY A 89 -7.08 11.27 -7.43
CA GLY A 89 -6.06 10.29 -7.09
C GLY A 89 -4.83 10.86 -6.37
N SER A 90 -4.76 12.17 -6.15
CA SER A 90 -3.64 12.76 -5.40
C SER A 90 -3.66 12.34 -3.93
N THR A 91 -2.51 11.92 -3.42
CA THR A 91 -2.32 11.54 -2.02
C THR A 91 -1.78 12.74 -1.23
N LYS A 92 -2.47 13.12 -0.15
CA LYS A 92 -1.98 14.09 0.84
C LYS A 92 -1.73 13.37 2.16
N MET A 93 -0.47 13.35 2.60
CA MET A 93 -0.09 12.84 3.92
C MET A 93 -0.69 13.68 5.04
N ASN A 94 -0.91 13.05 6.20
CA ASN A 94 -1.27 13.77 7.43
C ASN A 94 -0.22 14.84 7.75
N ASP A 95 -0.68 16.03 8.13
CA ASP A 95 0.16 17.19 8.42
C ASP A 95 1.13 16.93 9.60
N LEU A 96 0.88 15.92 10.43
CA LEU A 96 1.80 15.46 11.48
C LEU A 96 3.07 14.81 10.94
N GLY A 97 3.17 14.44 9.65
CA GLY A 97 4.38 13.83 9.08
C GLY A 97 4.64 12.41 9.60
N ILE A 98 3.60 11.58 9.59
CA ILE A 98 3.59 10.23 10.16
C ILE A 98 4.65 9.33 9.53
N ARG A 99 5.37 8.55 10.35
CA ARG A 99 6.36 7.54 9.93
C ARG A 99 6.28 6.28 10.76
N CYS A 100 6.79 5.19 10.21
CA CYS A 100 6.90 3.91 10.89
C CYS A 100 8.35 3.47 11.06
N THR A 101 8.62 2.77 12.15
CA THR A 101 9.88 2.04 12.35
C THR A 101 9.58 0.65 12.88
N THR A 102 10.36 -0.32 12.42
CA THR A 102 10.36 -1.69 12.93
C THR A 102 11.80 -2.04 13.25
N GLU A 103 12.07 -2.43 14.49
CA GLU A 103 13.41 -2.77 14.98
C GLU A 103 13.38 -4.04 15.85
N PRO A 104 14.48 -4.80 15.98
CA PRO A 104 14.53 -5.92 16.91
C PRO A 104 14.19 -5.48 18.34
N ALA A 105 13.28 -6.19 19.00
CA ALA A 105 12.89 -5.87 20.36
C ALA A 105 14.02 -6.13 21.34
N LYS A 106 14.08 -5.33 22.40
CA LYS A 106 15.05 -5.45 23.49
C LYS A 106 14.32 -5.52 24.84
N TYR A 107 14.89 -6.29 25.77
CA TYR A 107 14.50 -6.22 27.18
C TYR A 107 14.97 -4.89 27.80
N SER A 108 14.51 -4.59 29.02
CA SER A 108 14.91 -3.39 29.76
C SER A 108 16.41 -3.31 30.03
N ASP A 109 17.11 -4.45 30.05
CA ASP A 109 18.56 -4.55 30.20
C ASP A 109 19.34 -4.40 28.89
N GLY A 110 18.65 -4.13 27.77
CA GLY A 110 19.25 -3.92 26.45
C GLY A 110 19.55 -5.19 25.66
N ARG A 111 19.36 -6.39 26.24
CA ARG A 111 19.52 -7.65 25.50
C ARG A 111 18.42 -7.81 24.46
N LEU A 112 18.76 -8.40 23.32
CA LEU A 112 17.78 -8.75 22.29
C LEU A 112 16.76 -9.75 22.82
N ARG A 113 15.48 -9.45 22.57
CA ARG A 113 14.38 -10.37 22.78
C ARG A 113 14.20 -11.18 21.48
N GLN A 114 14.90 -12.31 21.40
CA GLN A 114 14.90 -13.20 20.23
C GLN A 114 13.48 -13.50 19.73
N GLY A 115 13.27 -13.36 18.42
CA GLY A 115 11.99 -13.59 17.74
C GLY A 115 10.97 -12.45 17.84
N PHE A 116 11.25 -11.38 18.59
CA PHE A 116 10.33 -10.25 18.74
C PHE A 116 10.84 -9.00 18.02
N SER A 117 9.90 -8.27 17.42
CA SER A 117 10.13 -6.95 16.86
C SER A 117 9.37 -5.90 17.65
N LYS A 118 9.90 -4.68 17.67
CA LYS A 118 9.24 -3.48 18.17
C LYS A 118 8.81 -2.64 16.98
N PHE A 119 7.50 -2.45 16.83
CA PHE A 119 6.90 -1.51 15.89
C PHE A 119 6.63 -0.18 16.59
N LYS A 120 6.90 0.93 15.89
CA LYS A 120 6.51 2.27 16.33
C LYS A 120 5.93 3.07 15.18
N LEU A 121 4.81 3.72 15.45
CA LEU A 121 4.26 4.81 14.64
C LEU A 121 4.62 6.13 15.33
N VAL A 122 5.28 7.03 14.62
CA VAL A 122 5.73 8.32 15.14
C VAL A 122 5.22 9.48 14.29
N ASP A 123 5.10 10.65 14.91
CA ASP A 123 4.92 11.91 14.17
C ASP A 123 6.25 12.42 13.60
N GLY A 124 6.19 13.51 12.83
CA GLY A 124 7.34 14.16 12.21
C GLY A 124 8.28 14.85 13.21
N ALA A 125 7.85 15.05 14.46
CA ALA A 125 8.70 15.49 15.56
C ALA A 125 9.37 14.33 16.29
N GLY A 126 9.02 13.08 15.96
CA GLY A 126 9.56 11.86 16.55
C GLY A 126 8.81 11.39 17.81
N HIS A 127 7.66 11.98 18.14
CA HIS A 127 6.84 11.49 19.25
C HIS A 127 6.14 10.19 18.85
N ALA A 128 6.18 9.20 19.75
CA ALA A 128 5.46 7.95 19.54
C ALA A 128 3.94 8.17 19.65
N LEU A 129 3.24 7.89 18.56
CA LEU A 129 1.79 7.84 18.50
C LEU A 129 1.28 6.44 18.89
N PHE A 130 2.05 5.41 18.56
CA PHE A 130 1.78 4.03 18.93
C PHE A 130 3.06 3.21 19.00
N GLU A 131 3.15 2.29 19.97
CA GLU A 131 4.24 1.31 20.06
C GLU A 131 3.69 -0.09 20.39
N LEU A 132 4.30 -1.11 19.80
CA LEU A 132 4.00 -2.51 20.09
C LEU A 132 5.28 -3.34 20.04
N THR A 133 5.38 -4.32 20.93
CA THR A 133 6.33 -5.43 20.78
C THR A 133 5.53 -6.69 20.48
N TYR A 134 5.84 -7.36 19.37
CA TYR A 134 5.09 -8.50 18.87
C TYR A 134 6.03 -9.62 18.40
N ASN A 135 5.50 -10.84 18.29
CA ASN A 135 6.28 -12.01 17.88
C ASN A 135 6.39 -12.06 16.35
N SER A 136 7.38 -11.36 15.80
CA SER A 136 7.63 -11.32 14.35
C SER A 136 8.20 -12.62 13.80
N ASP A 137 8.75 -13.50 14.65
CA ASP A 137 9.35 -14.77 14.22
C ASP A 137 8.35 -15.68 13.51
N VAL A 138 7.09 -15.66 13.95
CA VAL A 138 6.01 -16.45 13.32
C VAL A 138 5.86 -16.07 11.85
N TYR A 139 5.88 -14.77 11.54
CA TYR A 139 5.75 -14.28 10.17
C TYR A 139 7.00 -14.53 9.33
N LEU A 140 8.19 -14.43 9.94
CA LEU A 140 9.45 -14.79 9.28
C LEU A 140 9.49 -16.27 8.92
N GLN A 141 9.01 -17.15 9.80
CA GLN A 141 8.91 -18.58 9.54
C GLN A 141 7.90 -18.88 8.44
N MET A 142 6.75 -18.21 8.42
CA MET A 142 5.75 -18.36 7.35
C MET A 142 6.32 -17.93 6.00
N ALA A 143 6.92 -16.73 5.93
CA ALA A 143 7.55 -16.23 4.72
C ALA A 143 8.68 -17.16 4.22
N GLY A 144 9.50 -17.69 5.13
CA GLY A 144 10.57 -18.63 4.79
C GLY A 144 10.09 -20.04 4.43
N ALA A 145 8.86 -20.40 4.80
CA ALA A 145 8.24 -21.68 4.48
C ALA A 145 7.39 -21.63 3.21
N ASP A 146 7.16 -20.46 2.61
CA ASP A 146 6.48 -20.35 1.33
C ASP A 146 7.43 -20.66 0.17
N PHE A 147 7.07 -21.68 -0.60
CA PHE A 147 7.80 -22.16 -1.78
C PHE A 147 6.91 -22.13 -3.03
N THR A 148 5.79 -21.41 -2.99
CA THR A 148 4.90 -21.24 -4.14
C THR A 148 5.54 -20.36 -5.22
N SER A 149 5.00 -20.40 -6.44
CA SER A 149 5.42 -19.47 -7.51
C SER A 149 5.16 -18.00 -7.17
N ALA A 150 4.27 -17.72 -6.20
CA ALA A 150 3.97 -16.37 -5.73
C ALA A 150 5.08 -15.82 -4.82
N SER A 151 5.82 -16.67 -4.09
CA SER A 151 6.92 -16.29 -3.20
C SER A 151 8.02 -15.43 -3.85
N GLY A 152 8.18 -15.49 -5.18
CA GLY A 152 9.13 -14.64 -5.92
C GLY A 152 8.69 -13.18 -6.08
N PHE A 153 7.42 -12.87 -5.78
CA PHE A 153 6.82 -11.54 -5.87
C PHE A 153 6.34 -11.00 -4.52
N GLU A 154 6.27 -11.86 -3.50
CA GLU A 154 5.87 -11.49 -2.15
C GLU A 154 7.06 -10.99 -1.34
N ASP A 155 6.80 -10.06 -0.42
CA ASP A 155 7.76 -9.61 0.58
C ASP A 155 7.26 -9.94 1.99
N LEU A 156 8.08 -9.64 3.01
CA LEU A 156 7.68 -9.91 4.39
C LEU A 156 6.39 -9.16 4.78
N GLY A 157 6.04 -8.08 4.10
CA GLY A 157 4.78 -7.36 4.28
C GLY A 157 3.56 -8.15 3.84
N ASP A 158 3.64 -9.17 2.98
CA ASP A 158 2.48 -10.03 2.69
C ASP A 158 2.12 -10.94 3.88
N TRP A 159 3.08 -11.15 4.78
CA TRP A 159 2.96 -12.00 5.96
C TRP A 159 2.83 -11.19 7.26
N ASP A 160 3.67 -10.17 7.43
CA ASP A 160 3.73 -9.35 8.64
C ASP A 160 2.97 -8.04 8.43
N PHE A 161 1.82 -7.94 9.10
CA PHE A 161 0.94 -6.78 9.07
C PHE A 161 1.65 -5.45 9.39
N PHE A 162 2.58 -5.43 10.34
CA PHE A 162 3.26 -4.19 10.74
C PHE A 162 4.32 -3.78 9.72
N VAL A 163 4.93 -4.75 9.04
CA VAL A 163 5.79 -4.50 7.88
C VAL A 163 4.96 -3.98 6.72
N ALA A 164 3.80 -4.57 6.41
CA ALA A 164 2.91 -4.04 5.38
C ALA A 164 2.42 -2.62 5.68
N LEU A 165 2.06 -2.32 6.93
CA LEU A 165 1.66 -0.96 7.32
C LEU A 165 2.79 0.04 7.09
N LYS A 166 4.03 -0.33 7.47
CA LYS A 166 5.21 0.48 7.18
C LYS A 166 5.39 0.68 5.67
N ASN A 167 5.36 -0.39 4.88
CA ASN A 167 5.53 -0.34 3.42
C ASN A 167 4.44 0.52 2.75
N ALA A 168 3.19 0.43 3.22
CA ALA A 168 2.09 1.27 2.75
C ALA A 168 2.34 2.75 3.05
N ILE A 169 2.76 3.10 4.27
CA ILE A 169 3.09 4.48 4.64
C ILE A 169 4.25 5.02 3.82
N ASP A 170 5.30 4.23 3.63
CA ASP A 170 6.47 4.63 2.82
C ASP A 170 6.05 4.86 1.36
N THR A 171 5.24 3.97 0.79
CA THR A 171 4.70 4.09 -0.57
C THR A 171 3.84 5.35 -0.70
N LEU A 172 2.89 5.57 0.20
CA LEU A 172 2.00 6.73 0.16
C LEU A 172 2.76 8.05 0.36
N THR A 173 3.83 8.03 1.16
CA THR A 173 4.72 9.19 1.34
C THR A 173 5.52 9.47 0.07
N ASP A 174 6.04 8.43 -0.59
CA ASP A 174 6.69 8.56 -1.90
C ASP A 174 5.70 9.13 -2.94
N GLU A 175 4.49 8.56 -3.04
CA GLU A 175 3.42 9.08 -3.91
C GLU A 175 3.11 10.55 -3.64
N ALA A 176 2.94 10.93 -2.38
CA ALA A 176 2.60 12.30 -2.01
C ALA A 176 3.73 13.31 -2.32
N SER A 177 4.98 12.89 -2.21
CA SER A 177 6.15 13.76 -2.41
C SER A 177 6.60 13.87 -3.86
N THR A 178 6.54 12.76 -4.60
CA THR A 178 6.95 12.68 -6.01
C THR A 178 5.77 12.92 -6.96
N GLY A 179 4.55 12.74 -6.47
CA GLY A 179 3.36 12.67 -7.30
C GLY A 179 3.25 11.40 -8.13
N ARG A 180 4.07 10.38 -7.84
CA ARG A 180 4.04 9.08 -8.50
C ARG A 180 2.66 8.43 -8.38
N ILE A 181 2.19 7.87 -9.49
CA ILE A 181 0.93 7.13 -9.59
C ILE A 181 1.25 5.79 -10.19
N GLU A 182 0.81 4.73 -9.52
CA GLU A 182 0.91 3.39 -10.08
C GLU A 182 -0.01 3.29 -11.30
N LEU A 183 0.59 3.11 -12.48
CA LEU A 183 -0.08 2.54 -13.63
C LEU A 183 -0.19 1.03 -13.39
N ARG A 184 -1.34 0.41 -13.69
CA ARG A 184 -1.44 -1.06 -13.81
C ARG A 184 -2.35 -1.43 -14.95
N PHE A 185 -1.86 -2.27 -15.86
CA PHE A 185 -2.65 -2.91 -16.89
C PHE A 185 -3.44 -4.09 -16.30
N SER A 186 -4.74 -4.13 -16.56
CA SER A 186 -5.63 -5.24 -16.27
C SER A 186 -5.75 -6.15 -17.49
N ASP A 187 -6.09 -7.43 -17.28
CA ASP A 187 -6.28 -8.43 -18.35
C ASP A 187 -7.39 -8.06 -19.36
N ASP A 188 -8.20 -7.05 -19.05
CA ASP A 188 -9.26 -6.51 -19.91
C ASP A 188 -8.83 -5.25 -20.69
N ASP A 189 -7.52 -5.10 -20.96
CA ASP A 189 -6.92 -4.00 -21.71
C ASP A 189 -7.27 -2.60 -21.14
N THR A 190 -7.33 -2.50 -19.82
CA THR A 190 -7.48 -1.21 -19.14
C THR A 190 -6.32 -0.91 -18.21
N ALA A 191 -5.87 0.34 -18.18
CA ALA A 191 -4.91 0.83 -17.21
C ALA A 191 -5.61 1.61 -16.09
N LEU A 192 -5.21 1.36 -14.85
CA LEU A 192 -5.55 2.26 -13.75
C LEU A 192 -4.51 3.38 -13.68
N ILE A 193 -4.93 4.62 -13.95
CA ILE A 193 -4.13 5.81 -13.67
C ILE A 193 -4.98 6.68 -12.75
N HIS A 194 -4.46 7.06 -11.58
CA HIS A 194 -5.21 7.86 -10.60
C HIS A 194 -6.48 7.18 -10.04
N GLY A 195 -6.57 5.84 -10.12
CA GLY A 195 -7.80 5.13 -9.80
C GLY A 195 -8.91 5.29 -10.85
N GLU A 196 -8.64 6.02 -11.94
CA GLU A 196 -9.48 6.04 -13.13
C GLU A 196 -9.07 4.89 -14.06
N ARG A 197 -10.08 4.17 -14.53
CA ARG A 197 -9.90 3.08 -15.48
C ARG A 197 -9.88 3.69 -16.88
N ILE A 198 -8.70 3.69 -17.49
CA ILE A 198 -8.46 4.22 -18.83
C ILE A 198 -8.30 3.03 -19.77
N SER A 199 -8.97 3.04 -20.92
CA SER A 199 -8.74 2.02 -21.95
C SER A 199 -7.29 2.08 -22.42
N ARG A 200 -6.67 0.94 -22.70
CA ARG A 200 -5.32 0.90 -23.28
C ARG A 200 -5.21 1.73 -24.56
N ASP A 201 -6.28 1.79 -25.35
CA ASP A 201 -6.36 2.56 -26.60
C ASP A 201 -6.34 4.08 -26.38
N ASP A 202 -6.73 4.54 -25.18
CA ASP A 202 -6.76 5.96 -24.81
C ASP A 202 -5.43 6.41 -24.17
N LEU A 203 -4.50 5.49 -23.93
CA LEU A 203 -3.18 5.80 -23.38
C LEU A 203 -2.22 6.28 -24.45
N LEU A 204 -1.47 7.34 -24.11
CA LEU A 204 -0.45 7.89 -24.97
C LEU A 204 0.88 7.19 -24.69
N TYR A 205 1.34 6.39 -25.65
CA TYR A 205 2.64 5.72 -25.60
C TYR A 205 3.69 6.40 -26.46
N ALA A 206 4.95 6.19 -26.11
CA ALA A 206 6.09 6.61 -26.90
C ALA A 206 7.30 5.70 -26.63
N GLU A 207 8.10 5.42 -27.65
CA GLU A 207 9.29 4.57 -27.51
C GLU A 207 10.52 5.38 -27.07
N SER A 208 11.47 4.69 -26.44
CA SER A 208 12.80 5.25 -26.17
C SER A 208 13.44 5.83 -27.43
N GLY A 209 14.01 7.02 -27.33
CA GLY A 209 14.64 7.76 -28.43
C GLY A 209 13.68 8.64 -29.25
N SER A 210 12.37 8.45 -29.12
CA SER A 210 11.36 9.31 -29.73
C SER A 210 11.25 10.67 -29.04
N GLN A 211 10.71 11.67 -29.74
CA GLN A 211 10.37 12.96 -29.13
C GLN A 211 9.10 12.83 -28.30
N CYS A 212 9.17 13.32 -27.07
CA CYS A 212 8.06 13.42 -26.15
C CYS A 212 6.94 14.28 -26.77
N THR A 213 5.82 13.65 -27.08
CA THR A 213 4.69 14.29 -27.79
C THR A 213 3.89 15.21 -26.88
N ARG A 214 3.95 14.98 -25.57
CA ARG A 214 3.21 15.72 -24.55
C ARG A 214 4.04 15.90 -23.28
N ALA A 215 4.17 17.13 -22.82
CA ALA A 215 4.83 17.42 -21.56
C ALA A 215 4.11 16.74 -20.37
N GLY A 216 4.86 16.39 -19.34
CA GLY A 216 4.30 15.78 -18.13
C GLY A 216 5.13 14.66 -17.55
N ILE A 217 4.52 13.87 -16.68
CA ILE A 217 5.09 12.65 -16.10
C ILE A 217 4.80 11.48 -17.02
N TRP A 218 5.84 10.74 -17.34
CA TRP A 218 5.77 9.49 -18.09
C TRP A 218 6.33 8.35 -17.23
N ALA A 219 5.79 7.16 -17.39
CA ALA A 219 6.26 5.94 -16.75
C ALA A 219 6.78 4.93 -17.77
N VAL A 220 7.67 4.05 -17.34
CA VAL A 220 8.11 2.89 -18.13
C VAL A 220 7.03 1.81 -18.07
N ALA A 221 6.43 1.47 -19.21
CA ALA A 221 5.24 0.62 -19.32
C ALA A 221 5.40 -0.77 -18.69
N ASP A 222 6.61 -1.33 -18.73
CA ASP A 222 6.99 -2.64 -18.16
C ASP A 222 7.64 -2.55 -16.77
N ASP A 223 7.95 -1.34 -16.29
CA ASP A 223 8.47 -1.07 -14.94
C ASP A 223 7.81 0.20 -14.41
N LEU A 224 6.52 0.08 -14.06
CA LEU A 224 5.63 1.15 -13.59
C LEU A 224 6.03 1.71 -12.21
N ARG A 225 7.26 1.44 -11.79
CA ARG A 225 7.95 2.06 -10.66
C ARG A 225 8.88 3.19 -11.10
N HIS A 226 9.25 3.22 -12.37
CA HIS A 226 10.14 4.23 -12.93
C HIS A 226 9.34 5.30 -13.68
N PHE A 227 9.47 6.53 -13.19
CA PHE A 227 8.81 7.71 -13.75
C PHE A 227 9.81 8.81 -13.97
N ALA A 228 9.58 9.60 -15.01
CA ALA A 228 10.36 10.78 -15.28
C ALA A 228 9.48 11.88 -15.86
N ARG A 229 9.84 13.12 -15.56
CA ARG A 229 9.19 14.29 -16.14
C ARG A 229 9.90 14.66 -17.43
N PHE A 230 9.12 14.88 -18.47
CA PHE A 230 9.61 15.34 -19.76
C PHE A 230 8.86 16.59 -20.23
N ASN A 231 9.57 17.47 -20.91
CA ASN A 231 8.97 18.56 -21.68
C ASN A 231 8.66 18.08 -23.10
N GLN A 232 7.66 18.70 -23.72
CA GLN A 232 7.33 18.41 -25.11
C GLN A 232 8.53 18.66 -26.01
N GLY A 233 8.85 17.69 -26.87
CA GLY A 233 9.99 17.72 -27.79
C GLY A 233 11.29 17.13 -27.24
N GLU A 234 11.39 16.85 -25.93
CA GLU A 234 12.54 16.16 -25.35
C GLU A 234 12.63 14.71 -25.83
N LYS A 235 13.84 14.15 -25.93
CA LYS A 235 14.00 12.74 -26.26
C LYS A 235 13.75 11.88 -25.03
N LEU A 236 12.89 10.88 -25.16
CA LEU A 236 12.66 9.90 -24.12
C LEU A 236 13.88 8.97 -23.99
N PRO A 237 14.43 8.79 -22.77
CA PRO A 237 15.65 8.02 -22.57
C PRO A 237 15.37 6.51 -22.53
N ARG A 238 16.44 5.74 -22.63
CA ARG A 238 16.47 4.29 -22.31
C ARG A 238 16.40 4.10 -20.80
N HIS A 239 15.81 3.00 -20.34
CA HIS A 239 15.82 2.59 -18.93
C HIS A 239 16.69 1.35 -18.76
N GLN A 240 17.61 1.36 -17.80
CA GLN A 240 18.57 0.26 -17.56
C GLN A 240 19.30 -0.20 -18.84
N GLU A 241 19.70 0.76 -19.68
CA GLU A 241 20.36 0.52 -20.98
C GLU A 241 19.53 -0.29 -22.00
N ARG A 242 18.22 -0.39 -21.80
CA ARG A 242 17.27 -1.04 -22.71
C ARG A 242 16.31 -0.03 -23.32
N ASP A 243 15.90 -0.32 -24.54
CA ASP A 243 14.78 0.41 -25.13
C ASP A 243 13.50 -0.04 -24.45
N VAL A 244 12.78 0.93 -23.92
CA VAL A 244 11.52 0.74 -23.22
C VAL A 244 10.43 1.59 -23.84
N GLN A 245 9.20 1.15 -23.63
CA GLN A 245 8.01 1.92 -23.96
C GLN A 245 7.64 2.80 -22.77
N TRP A 246 7.42 4.07 -23.04
CA TRP A 246 6.93 5.05 -22.08
C TRP A 246 5.43 5.24 -22.27
N VAL A 247 4.71 5.47 -21.17
CA VAL A 247 3.29 5.82 -21.16
C VAL A 247 3.08 7.12 -20.41
N TRP A 248 2.35 8.05 -21.01
CA TRP A 248 2.04 9.35 -20.39
C TRP A 248 1.03 9.17 -19.26
N CYS A 249 1.32 9.75 -18.10
CA CYS A 249 0.46 9.67 -16.92
C CYS A 249 -0.37 10.94 -16.74
N ARG A 250 0.29 12.10 -16.69
CA ARG A 250 -0.32 13.40 -16.32
C ARG A 250 0.58 14.59 -16.64
N ASP A 251 0.00 15.80 -16.59
CA ASP A 251 0.68 17.07 -16.90
C ASP A 251 1.60 17.59 -15.76
N ARG A 252 1.29 17.26 -14.49
CA ARG A 252 2.03 17.71 -13.28
C ARG A 252 2.14 16.61 -12.26
#